data_AF-A0A7V9BPH1-F1
#
_entry.id   AF-A0A7V9BPH1-F1
#
_cell.length_a   1.000
_cell.length_b   1.000
_cell.length_c   1.000
_cell.angle_alpha   90.00
_cell.angle_beta   90.00
_cell.angle_gamma   90.00
#
_symmetry.space_group_name_H-M   'P 1'
#
loop_
_entity.id
_entity.type
_entity.pdbx_description
1 polymer ?
#
loop_
_entity_poly.entity_id
_entity_poly.type
_entity_poly.pdbx_seq_one_letter_code
_entity_poly.pdbx_strand_id
1 'polypeptide(L)'
;MLDPYHPRASMIDGDRIAMNPGKVLENIQLAMERLDLDISTPISIEEDVVPLDELLNLVEVLGMGVSIHVHVVNSAMSIMSRRYPAELVTGPLPPEFDLRALTPIVITEDLHDTAKLIFNMRTVRTDDLIEGDVSGLLADLDGADQATTFTALFYMYG
;
A
#
# COMPACT_ATOMS: atom_id res chain seq x y z
N MET A 1 18.80 -18.42 8.64
CA MET A 1 18.13 -18.69 7.36
C MET A 1 16.66 -18.47 7.62
N LEU A 2 16.07 -17.41 7.06
CA LEU A 2 14.64 -17.10 7.23
C LEU A 2 13.81 -18.28 6.71
N ASP A 3 12.89 -18.78 7.52
CA ASP A 3 11.92 -19.79 7.07
C ASP A 3 10.97 -19.14 6.05
N PRO A 4 10.96 -19.60 4.78
CA PRO A 4 10.11 -19.01 3.74
C PRO A 4 8.61 -19.23 3.97
N TYR A 5 8.24 -20.10 4.92
CA TYR A 5 6.86 -20.37 5.33
C TYR A 5 6.46 -19.64 6.62
N HIS A 6 7.36 -18.84 7.20
CA HIS A 6 7.03 -18.04 8.37
C HIS A 6 6.06 -16.90 7.97
N PRO A 7 4.94 -16.71 8.71
CA PRO A 7 3.92 -15.71 8.34
C PRO A 7 4.42 -14.26 8.44
N ARG A 8 5.38 -13.98 9.32
CA ARG A 8 6.03 -12.66 9.42
C ARG A 8 7.16 -12.54 8.41
N ALA A 9 7.20 -11.42 7.69
CA ALA A 9 8.23 -11.07 6.72
C ALA A 9 9.56 -10.64 7.37
N SER A 10 9.57 -10.47 8.69
CA SER A 10 10.73 -10.12 9.48
C SER A 10 11.08 -11.21 10.52
N MET A 11 12.34 -11.19 10.94
CA MET A 11 12.84 -11.86 12.12
C MET A 11 13.66 -10.87 12.94
N ILE A 12 13.38 -10.79 14.23
CA ILE A 12 14.18 -9.99 15.17
C ILE A 12 15.36 -10.86 15.61
N ASP A 13 16.58 -10.45 15.24
CA ASP A 13 17.84 -11.06 15.67
C ASP A 13 18.62 -10.05 16.55
N GLY A 14 18.35 -10.09 17.86
CA GLY A 14 18.89 -9.11 18.80
C GLY A 14 18.40 -7.69 18.47
N ASP A 15 19.34 -6.77 18.19
CA ASP A 15 19.04 -5.39 17.78
C ASP A 15 18.85 -5.23 16.25
N ARG A 16 18.85 -6.32 15.48
CA ARG A 16 18.75 -6.29 14.02
C ARG A 16 17.46 -6.94 13.54
N ILE A 17 16.70 -6.21 12.74
CA ILE A 17 15.56 -6.76 12.02
C ILE A 17 16.07 -7.29 10.68
N ALA A 18 16.04 -8.62 10.51
CA ALA A 18 16.29 -9.27 9.24
C ALA A 18 14.96 -9.41 8.49
N MET A 19 14.84 -8.75 7.35
CA MET A 19 13.59 -8.66 6.59
C MET A 19 13.73 -9.28 5.20
N ASN A 20 12.68 -9.97 4.75
CA ASN A 20 12.52 -10.40 3.37
C ASN A 20 11.50 -9.48 2.65
N PRO A 21 11.96 -8.52 1.83
CA PRO A 21 11.05 -7.55 1.22
C PRO A 21 10.08 -8.18 0.22
N GLY A 22 10.51 -9.23 -0.49
CA GLY A 22 9.62 -9.97 -1.39
C GLY A 22 8.43 -10.59 -0.65
N LYS A 23 8.64 -11.02 0.62
CA LYS A 23 7.58 -11.54 1.46
C LYS A 23 6.60 -10.45 1.91
N VAL A 24 7.09 -9.23 2.15
CA VAL A 24 6.20 -8.09 2.47
C VAL A 24 5.28 -7.77 1.29
N LEU A 25 5.83 -7.71 0.07
CA LEU A 25 5.03 -7.46 -1.13
C LEU A 25 3.97 -8.56 -1.34
N GLU A 26 4.31 -9.82 -1.08
CA GLU A 26 3.36 -10.93 -1.11
C GLU A 26 2.26 -10.77 -0.05
N ASN A 27 2.64 -10.43 1.20
CA ASN A 27 1.69 -10.21 2.29
C ASN A 27 0.72 -9.05 1.98
N ILE A 28 1.19 -7.95 1.39
CA ILE A 28 0.33 -6.85 0.92
C ILE A 28 -0.75 -7.40 -0.01
N GLN A 29 -0.36 -8.14 -1.04
CA GLN A 29 -1.32 -8.68 -2.01
C GLN A 29 -2.30 -9.65 -1.36
N LEU A 30 -1.83 -10.57 -0.51
CA LEU A 30 -2.68 -11.55 0.18
C LEU A 30 -3.69 -10.88 1.12
N ALA A 31 -3.29 -9.83 1.84
CA ALA A 31 -4.17 -9.06 2.70
C ALA A 31 -5.29 -8.41 1.87
N MET A 32 -4.93 -7.79 0.73
CA MET A 32 -5.90 -7.16 -0.17
C MET A 32 -6.87 -8.19 -0.77
N GLU A 33 -6.37 -9.34 -1.23
CA GLU A 33 -7.22 -10.42 -1.75
C GLU A 33 -8.20 -10.94 -0.68
N ARG A 34 -7.77 -11.02 0.58
CA ARG A 34 -8.64 -11.42 1.69
C ARG A 34 -9.73 -10.39 1.96
N LEU A 35 -9.39 -9.09 1.98
CA LEU A 35 -10.35 -8.00 2.16
C LEU A 35 -11.41 -7.99 1.07
N ASP A 36 -10.99 -8.23 -0.16
CA ASP A 36 -11.89 -8.36 -1.30
C ASP A 36 -12.91 -9.49 -1.12
N LEU A 37 -12.45 -10.64 -0.61
CA LEU A 37 -13.26 -11.85 -0.47
C LEU A 37 -14.24 -11.76 0.70
N ASP A 38 -13.87 -11.04 1.77
CA ASP A 38 -14.70 -10.86 2.96
C ASP A 38 -14.63 -9.42 3.50
N ILE A 39 -15.55 -8.60 3.02
CA ILE A 39 -15.71 -7.19 3.43
C ILE A 39 -16.06 -7.01 4.92
N SER A 40 -16.43 -8.08 5.63
CA SER A 40 -16.68 -8.03 7.08
C SER A 40 -15.42 -8.22 7.92
N THR A 41 -14.30 -8.54 7.28
CA THR A 41 -12.99 -8.66 7.96
C THR A 41 -12.51 -7.29 8.43
N PRO A 42 -12.24 -7.09 9.73
CA PRO A 42 -11.60 -5.88 10.20
C PRO A 42 -10.21 -5.74 9.58
N ILE A 43 -9.91 -4.56 9.04
CA ILE A 43 -8.62 -4.26 8.43
C ILE A 43 -7.60 -3.97 9.52
N SER A 44 -6.49 -4.72 9.54
CA SER A 44 -5.32 -4.37 10.34
C SER A 44 -4.04 -4.48 9.51
N ILE A 45 -3.52 -3.35 9.04
CA ILE A 45 -2.23 -3.34 8.30
C ILE A 45 -1.11 -3.93 9.18
N GLU A 46 -1.13 -3.62 10.48
CA GLU A 46 -0.14 -4.10 11.45
C GLU A 46 -0.14 -5.64 11.58
N GLU A 47 -1.32 -6.27 11.53
CA GLU A 47 -1.45 -7.73 11.69
C GLU A 47 -1.41 -8.49 10.35
N ASP A 48 -2.04 -7.95 9.31
CA ASP A 48 -2.26 -8.64 8.02
C ASP A 48 -1.16 -8.35 6.99
N VAL A 49 -0.45 -7.22 7.11
CA VAL A 49 0.51 -6.76 6.10
C VAL A 49 1.91 -6.69 6.68
N VAL A 50 2.16 -5.68 7.51
CA VAL A 50 3.47 -5.33 8.06
C VAL A 50 3.30 -4.37 9.25
N PRO A 51 3.95 -4.62 10.39
CA PRO A 51 4.04 -3.67 11.49
C PRO A 51 4.65 -2.32 11.07
N LEU A 52 4.31 -1.23 11.78
CA LEU A 52 4.77 0.11 11.43
C LEU A 52 6.30 0.25 11.44
N ASP A 53 6.98 -0.35 12.43
CA ASP A 53 8.43 -0.35 12.52
C ASP A 53 9.08 -1.11 11.36
N GLU A 54 8.47 -2.20 10.91
CA GLU A 54 8.89 -2.93 9.71
C GLU A 54 8.63 -2.10 8.43
N LEU A 55 7.50 -1.41 8.35
CA LEU A 55 7.19 -0.51 7.22
C LEU A 55 8.21 0.63 7.12
N LEU A 56 8.52 1.27 8.25
CA LEU A 56 9.55 2.30 8.31
C LEU A 56 10.93 1.76 7.91
N ASN A 57 11.28 0.54 8.33
CA ASN A 57 12.54 -0.09 7.89
C ASN A 57 12.56 -0.35 6.37
N LEU A 58 11.45 -0.76 5.75
CA LEU A 58 11.39 -0.90 4.28
C LEU A 58 11.64 0.42 3.58
N VAL A 59 11.01 1.48 4.08
CA VAL A 59 11.08 2.80 3.46
C VAL A 59 12.46 3.44 3.68
N GLU A 60 12.90 3.53 4.94
CA GLU A 60 14.09 4.30 5.31
C GLU A 60 15.39 3.52 5.15
N VAL A 61 15.41 2.24 5.53
CA VAL A 61 16.65 1.43 5.53
C VAL A 61 16.84 0.74 4.19
N LEU A 62 15.76 0.21 3.61
CA LEU A 62 15.81 -0.54 2.35
C LEU A 62 15.49 0.32 1.12
N GLY A 63 15.05 1.57 1.30
CA GLY A 63 14.78 2.51 0.21
C GLY A 63 13.60 2.09 -0.68
N MET A 64 12.69 1.26 -0.16
CA MET A 64 11.62 0.63 -0.94
C MET A 64 10.31 1.42 -0.97
N GLY A 65 10.31 2.67 -0.48
CA GLY A 65 9.10 3.50 -0.40
C GLY A 65 8.36 3.60 -1.73
N VAL A 66 9.04 3.91 -2.83
CA VAL A 66 8.40 3.98 -4.15
C VAL A 66 7.86 2.61 -4.58
N SER A 67 8.63 1.54 -4.39
CA SER A 67 8.26 0.18 -4.80
C SER A 67 7.00 -0.30 -4.09
N ILE A 68 6.85 -0.04 -2.78
CA ILE A 68 5.65 -0.45 -2.04
C ILE A 68 4.39 0.32 -2.47
N HIS A 69 4.51 1.59 -2.84
CA HIS A 69 3.38 2.40 -3.35
C HIS A 69 2.92 1.90 -4.72
N VAL A 70 3.87 1.63 -5.62
CA VAL A 70 3.57 1.06 -6.94
C VAL A 70 2.92 -0.31 -6.79
N HIS A 71 3.48 -1.17 -5.92
CA HIS A 71 2.98 -2.52 -5.71
C HIS A 71 1.56 -2.55 -5.15
N VAL A 72 1.25 -1.76 -4.12
CA VAL A 72 -0.10 -1.75 -3.52
C VAL A 72 -1.15 -1.28 -4.52
N VAL A 73 -0.88 -0.24 -5.31
CA VAL A 73 -1.86 0.30 -6.26
C VAL A 73 -2.04 -0.60 -7.48
N ASN A 74 -0.96 -1.20 -8.00
CA ASN A 74 -1.07 -2.21 -9.06
C ASN A 74 -1.83 -3.45 -8.58
N SER A 75 -1.58 -3.88 -7.35
CA SER A 75 -2.29 -5.01 -6.74
C SER A 75 -3.78 -4.72 -6.57
N ALA A 76 -4.14 -3.54 -6.03
CA ALA A 76 -5.53 -3.07 -5.93
C ALA A 76 -6.24 -3.19 -7.27
N MET A 77 -5.63 -2.65 -8.31
CA MET A 77 -6.22 -2.56 -9.64
C MET A 77 -6.31 -3.92 -10.32
N SER A 78 -5.32 -4.81 -10.12
CA SER A 78 -5.38 -6.19 -10.60
C SER A 78 -6.52 -6.97 -9.94
N ILE A 79 -6.69 -6.83 -8.62
CA ILE A 79 -7.74 -7.52 -7.87
C ILE A 79 -9.11 -6.98 -8.29
N MET A 80 -9.32 -5.66 -8.26
CA MET A 80 -10.59 -5.05 -8.62
C MET A 80 -11.01 -5.38 -10.06
N SER A 81 -10.08 -5.30 -11.02
CA SER A 81 -10.38 -5.58 -12.44
C SER A 81 -10.79 -7.02 -12.71
N ARG A 82 -10.43 -7.97 -11.84
CA ARG A 82 -10.86 -9.38 -11.97
C ARG A 82 -12.30 -9.62 -11.53
N ARG A 83 -12.87 -8.74 -10.70
CA ARG A 83 -14.16 -8.98 -10.03
C ARG A 83 -15.22 -7.94 -10.32
N TYR A 84 -14.84 -6.68 -10.54
CA TYR A 84 -15.78 -5.59 -10.80
C TYR A 84 -15.77 -5.19 -12.28
N PRO A 85 -16.90 -4.68 -12.80
CA PRO A 85 -16.96 -4.09 -14.14
C PRO A 85 -15.94 -2.96 -14.32
N ALA A 86 -15.39 -2.84 -15.52
CA ALA A 86 -14.34 -1.87 -15.82
C ALA A 86 -14.78 -0.42 -15.49
N GLU A 87 -16.06 -0.09 -15.68
CA GLU A 87 -16.60 1.25 -15.43
C GLU A 87 -16.50 1.67 -13.96
N LEU A 88 -16.44 0.71 -13.03
CA LEU A 88 -16.29 0.96 -11.60
C LEU A 88 -14.82 1.04 -11.16
N VAL A 89 -13.89 0.54 -11.98
CA VAL A 89 -12.48 0.35 -11.62
C VAL A 89 -11.57 1.35 -12.31
N THR A 90 -11.85 1.68 -13.57
CA THR A 90 -10.96 2.54 -14.38
C THR A 90 -11.30 4.03 -14.31
N GLY A 91 -12.22 4.41 -13.41
CA GLY A 91 -12.54 5.80 -13.12
C GLY A 91 -11.63 6.38 -12.05
N PRO A 92 -11.24 7.65 -12.11
CA PRO A 92 -10.62 8.31 -10.96
C PRO A 92 -11.62 8.37 -9.80
N LEU A 93 -11.11 8.34 -8.58
CA LEU A 93 -11.88 8.64 -7.38
C LEU A 93 -12.55 10.01 -7.51
N PRO A 94 -13.81 10.16 -7.03
CA PRO A 94 -14.52 11.43 -7.10
C PRO A 94 -13.73 12.59 -6.47
N PRO A 95 -13.84 13.83 -6.97
CA PRO A 95 -13.19 14.99 -6.37
C PRO A 95 -13.47 15.14 -4.87
N GLU A 96 -14.69 14.82 -4.45
CA GLU A 96 -15.19 14.85 -3.06
C GLU A 96 -14.76 13.67 -2.20
N PHE A 97 -14.10 12.64 -2.77
CA PHE A 97 -13.58 11.53 -1.99
C PHE A 97 -12.56 12.03 -0.96
N ASP A 98 -12.84 11.74 0.31
CA ASP A 98 -12.01 12.05 1.47
C ASP A 98 -11.92 10.82 2.38
N LEU A 99 -10.72 10.23 2.45
CA LEU A 99 -10.48 9.03 3.25
C LEU A 99 -10.72 9.27 4.76
N ARG A 100 -10.47 10.49 5.25
CA ARG A 100 -10.60 10.85 6.67
C ARG A 100 -12.04 10.81 7.15
N ALA A 101 -13.00 10.90 6.22
CA ALA A 101 -14.42 10.76 6.51
C ALA A 101 -14.88 9.29 6.60
N LEU A 102 -14.08 8.36 6.08
CA LEU A 102 -14.42 6.94 5.96
C LEU A 102 -13.73 6.07 7.01
N THR A 103 -12.52 6.42 7.41
CA THR A 103 -11.70 5.67 8.37
C THR A 103 -11.00 6.63 9.33
N PRO A 104 -10.78 6.25 10.61
CA PRO A 104 -10.08 7.09 11.59
C PRO A 104 -8.55 7.13 11.36
N ILE A 105 -8.12 7.40 10.13
CA ILE A 105 -6.72 7.60 9.78
C ILE A 105 -6.30 9.03 10.11
N VAL A 106 -5.14 9.19 10.73
CA VAL A 106 -4.52 10.49 10.97
C VAL A 106 -3.60 10.80 9.80
N ILE A 107 -4.05 11.66 8.89
CA ILE A 107 -3.31 12.06 7.69
C ILE A 107 -3.55 13.54 7.39
N THR A 108 -2.51 14.22 6.92
CA THR A 108 -2.64 15.61 6.43
C THR A 108 -3.38 15.63 5.08
N GLU A 109 -3.86 16.81 4.69
CA GLU A 109 -4.49 16.99 3.37
C GLU A 109 -3.51 16.69 2.24
N ASP A 110 -2.27 17.17 2.32
CA ASP A 110 -1.25 16.97 1.30
C ASP A 110 -0.90 15.49 1.08
N LEU A 111 -0.77 14.71 2.16
CA LEU A 111 -0.47 13.27 2.06
C LEU A 111 -1.67 12.48 1.53
N HIS A 112 -2.89 12.87 1.91
CA HIS A 112 -4.11 12.30 1.37
C HIS A 112 -4.23 12.55 -0.14
N ASP A 113 -3.99 13.79 -0.56
CA ASP A 113 -4.08 14.18 -1.97
C ASP A 113 -2.98 13.52 -2.80
N THR A 114 -1.78 13.34 -2.23
CA THR A 114 -0.71 12.56 -2.84
C THR A 114 -1.12 11.10 -3.05
N ALA A 115 -1.68 10.46 -2.03
CA ALA A 115 -2.19 9.08 -2.16
C ALA A 115 -3.29 8.99 -3.23
N LYS A 116 -4.26 9.91 -3.19
CA LYS A 116 -5.37 9.97 -4.16
C LYS A 116 -4.86 10.17 -5.58
N LEU A 117 -3.84 11.01 -5.77
CA LEU A 117 -3.19 11.23 -7.06
C LEU A 117 -2.55 9.94 -7.58
N ILE A 118 -1.76 9.24 -6.76
CA ILE A 118 -1.11 7.97 -7.14
C ILE A 118 -2.16 6.92 -7.50
N PHE A 119 -3.21 6.78 -6.69
CA PHE A 119 -4.30 5.84 -6.96
C PHE A 119 -4.95 6.15 -8.32
N ASN A 120 -5.34 7.41 -8.54
CA ASN A 120 -5.97 7.85 -9.78
C ASN A 120 -5.07 7.72 -11.01
N MET A 121 -3.75 7.90 -10.85
CA MET A 121 -2.80 7.64 -11.94
C MET A 121 -2.90 6.20 -12.45
N ARG A 122 -3.11 5.23 -11.55
CA ARG A 122 -3.28 3.83 -11.97
C ARG A 122 -4.67 3.56 -12.54
N THR A 123 -5.74 4.15 -11.99
CA THR A 123 -7.11 3.86 -12.47
C THR A 123 -7.32 4.23 -13.93
N VAL A 124 -6.68 5.32 -14.38
CA VAL A 124 -6.82 5.80 -15.76
C VAL A 124 -5.85 5.15 -16.76
N ARG A 125 -4.97 4.24 -16.29
CA ARG A 125 -3.98 3.55 -17.13
C ARG A 125 -4.40 2.13 -17.46
N THR A 126 -3.98 1.69 -18.65
CA THR A 126 -4.18 0.31 -19.11
C THR A 126 -3.05 -0.62 -18.68
N ASP A 127 -1.88 -0.04 -18.41
CA ASP A 127 -0.67 -0.68 -17.93
C ASP A 127 -0.44 -0.40 -16.44
N ASP A 128 0.41 -1.23 -15.83
CA ASP A 128 0.83 -1.05 -14.45
C ASP A 128 1.74 0.18 -14.29
N LEU A 129 1.64 0.85 -13.15
CA LEU A 129 2.59 1.90 -12.80
C LEU A 129 3.98 1.29 -12.61
N ILE A 130 5.00 2.06 -12.96
CA ILE A 130 6.40 1.79 -12.66
C ILE A 130 6.93 2.84 -11.66
N GLU A 131 8.06 2.55 -11.01
CA GLU A 131 8.63 3.43 -9.98
C GLU A 131 8.85 4.87 -10.45
N GLY A 132 9.28 5.06 -11.70
CA GLY A 132 9.51 6.39 -12.28
C GLY A 132 8.24 7.24 -12.43
N ASP A 133 7.05 6.63 -12.43
CA ASP A 133 5.79 7.37 -12.48
C ASP A 133 5.50 8.05 -11.13
N VAL A 134 5.90 7.43 -10.03
CA VAL A 134 5.54 7.81 -8.66
C VAL A 134 6.70 8.51 -7.94
N SER A 135 7.94 8.25 -8.33
CA SER A 135 9.15 8.72 -7.63
C SER A 135 9.18 10.23 -7.40
N GLY A 136 8.68 11.03 -8.35
CA GLY A 136 8.63 12.48 -8.23
C GLY A 136 7.65 12.99 -7.17
N LEU A 137 6.57 12.25 -6.92
CA LEU A 137 5.55 12.59 -5.92
C LEU A 137 6.01 12.28 -4.49
N LEU A 138 6.90 11.30 -4.34
CA LEU A 138 7.40 10.85 -3.04
C LEU A 138 8.77 11.42 -2.67
N ALA A 139 9.42 12.15 -3.59
CA ALA A 139 10.81 12.59 -3.44
C ALA A 139 11.05 13.48 -2.22
N ASP A 140 10.06 14.31 -1.86
CA ASP A 140 10.15 15.25 -0.75
C ASP A 140 9.55 14.71 0.56
N LEU A 141 8.98 13.50 0.53
CA LEU A 141 8.39 12.87 1.70
C LEU A 141 9.44 12.10 2.51
N ASP A 142 9.43 12.28 3.82
CA ASP A 142 10.22 11.46 4.72
C ASP A 142 9.66 10.03 4.85
N GLY A 143 10.35 9.17 5.61
CA GLY A 143 9.96 7.78 5.74
C GLY A 143 8.59 7.57 6.38
N ALA A 144 8.24 8.41 7.35
CA ALA A 144 6.96 8.36 8.04
C ALA A 144 5.82 8.85 7.15
N ASP A 145 6.04 9.90 6.39
CA ASP A 145 5.09 10.42 5.41
C ASP A 145 4.84 9.41 4.28
N GLN A 146 5.89 8.77 3.76
CA GLN A 146 5.75 7.67 2.79
C GLN A 146 5.01 6.47 3.38
N ALA A 147 5.30 6.07 4.62
CA ALA A 147 4.54 5.01 5.29
C ALA A 147 3.05 5.37 5.46
N THR A 148 2.76 6.63 5.73
CA THR A 148 1.39 7.17 5.86
C THR A 148 0.66 7.17 4.51
N THR A 149 1.31 7.61 3.43
CA THR A 149 0.75 7.58 2.07
C THR A 149 0.52 6.14 1.60
N PHE A 150 1.43 5.21 1.89
CA PHE A 150 1.22 3.79 1.64
C PHE A 150 -0.03 3.26 2.36
N THR A 151 -0.17 3.60 3.64
CA THR A 151 -1.34 3.21 4.46
C THR A 151 -2.63 3.76 3.87
N ALA A 152 -2.63 5.03 3.43
CA ALA A 152 -3.78 5.63 2.77
C ALA A 152 -4.15 4.92 1.46
N LEU A 153 -3.16 4.59 0.62
CA LEU A 153 -3.39 3.83 -0.61
C LEU A 153 -4.00 2.45 -0.36
N PHE A 154 -3.56 1.77 0.70
CA PHE A 154 -4.14 0.50 1.11
C PHE A 154 -5.62 0.66 1.48
N TYR A 155 -5.98 1.67 2.28
CA TYR A 155 -7.38 1.93 2.63
C TYR A 155 -8.24 2.49 1.50
N MET A 156 -7.66 3.14 0.49
CA MET A 156 -8.40 3.58 -0.70
C MET A 156 -8.90 2.41 -1.57
N TYR A 157 -8.25 1.24 -1.46
CA TYR A 157 -8.67 0.02 -2.13
C TYR A 157 -9.93 -0.60 -1.50
N GLY A 158 -9.99 -0.69 -0.16
CA GLY A 158 -11.11 -1.31 0.55
C GLY A 158 -10.80 -1.49 2.02
#